data_AF-A0A835RD28-F1
#
_entry.id   AF-A0A835RD28-F1
#
_cell.length_a   1.000
_cell.length_b   1.000
_cell.length_c   1.000
_cell.angle_alpha   90.00
_cell.angle_beta   90.00
_cell.angle_gamma   90.00
#
_symmetry.space_group_name_H-M   'P 1'
#
loop_
_entity.id
_entity.type
_entity.pdbx_description
1 polymer ?
#
loop_
_entity_poly.entity_id
_entity_poly.type
_entity_poly.pdbx_seq_one_letter_code
_entity_poly.pdbx_strand_id
1 'polypeptide(L)'
;MGGQKRFRMLFFFFDEEDAQIKETAIDTSDDWGKAKLYYPSRDDPESVELSYCDIKCLEPQQYLSSPIMNFYILYLQRPLSSANKIRGEYYFFNTYFYGKLEEALLKKGDRFSRFQKLRRWWKGVNIFEKAYIFVPIHRDLHWSLAIVSIPPKEDDSCPIILHLDSLSLHNSKQILDVIHCYLTEEWKFMKIASSNIPISDKIWDEVPLKIDKKEIKVPQQKNEYDCGIFVLYFMERFIEGAPERLKRKDLSMFGSQWFQPEDASALRKRIKDLLLKEFESARLEFGREECRESPSSSSESVD
;
A
#
# COMPACT_ATOMS: atom_id res chain seq x y z
N MET A 1 -8.25 7.60 39.93
CA MET A 1 -7.89 9.02 39.70
C MET A 1 -6.56 9.01 38.97
N GLY A 2 -6.46 9.16 37.65
CA GLY A 2 -7.08 10.16 36.79
C GLY A 2 -6.05 11.23 36.47
N GLY A 3 -5.01 10.89 35.68
CA GLY A 3 -3.91 11.78 35.31
C GLY A 3 -3.87 12.00 33.80
N GLN A 4 -4.65 12.95 33.33
CA GLN A 4 -4.82 13.34 31.93
C GLN A 4 -3.62 14.17 31.47
N LYS A 5 -2.77 13.63 30.58
CA LYS A 5 -1.72 14.43 29.92
C LYS A 5 -2.34 15.24 28.78
N ARG A 6 -2.63 16.51 29.05
CA ARG A 6 -3.01 17.54 28.05
C ARG A 6 -1.79 17.88 27.20
N PHE A 7 -1.87 17.64 25.89
CA PHE A 7 -0.98 18.28 24.92
C PHE A 7 -1.40 19.75 24.76
N ARG A 8 -0.46 20.66 24.99
CA ARG A 8 -0.65 22.10 24.94
C ARG A 8 -0.38 22.56 23.50
N MET A 9 -1.44 22.86 22.77
CA MET A 9 -1.39 23.48 21.44
C MET A 9 -0.92 24.92 21.61
N LEU A 10 0.22 25.28 20.99
CA LEU A 10 0.72 26.64 20.99
C LEU A 10 -0.02 27.42 19.89
N PHE A 11 -1.00 28.22 20.30
CA PHE A 11 -1.60 29.24 19.45
C PHE A 11 -0.60 30.39 19.32
N PHE A 12 -0.10 30.64 18.11
CA PHE A 12 0.43 31.95 17.77
C PHE A 12 -0.74 32.79 17.24
N PHE A 13 -1.19 33.73 18.08
CA PHE A 13 -1.89 34.92 17.61
C PHE A 13 -0.89 35.75 16.79
N PHE A 14 -1.24 36.09 15.56
CA PHE A 14 -0.60 37.18 14.84
C PHE A 14 -1.68 38.19 14.49
N ASP A 15 -1.48 39.38 15.04
CA ASP A 15 -2.28 40.59 14.82
C ASP A 15 -2.34 40.96 13.33
N GLU A 16 -3.50 41.49 12.94
CA GLU A 16 -3.69 42.25 11.71
C GLU A 16 -2.91 43.57 11.81
N GLU A 17 -1.83 43.73 11.03
CA GLU A 17 -1.45 45.02 10.44
C GLU A 17 -0.34 44.84 9.38
N ASP A 18 -0.68 45.20 8.15
CA ASP A 18 0.14 45.60 7.00
C ASP A 18 1.61 45.15 6.92
N ALA A 19 1.85 44.07 6.18
CA ALA A 19 3.08 43.90 5.41
C ALA A 19 2.74 43.34 4.03
N GLN A 20 2.73 44.23 3.04
CA GLN A 20 2.57 43.89 1.64
C GLN A 20 3.78 43.09 1.16
N ILE A 21 3.69 41.77 1.21
CA ILE A 21 4.66 40.86 0.62
C ILE A 21 4.53 41.01 -0.90
N LYS A 22 5.53 41.68 -1.50
CA LYS A 22 5.74 41.63 -2.94
C LYS A 22 6.01 40.18 -3.31
N GLU A 23 5.09 39.56 -4.05
CA GLU A 23 5.37 38.36 -4.83
C GLU A 23 6.53 38.68 -5.79
N THR A 24 7.75 38.36 -5.38
CA THR A 24 8.82 38.11 -6.33
C THR A 24 8.48 36.78 -6.97
N ALA A 25 7.85 36.86 -8.16
CA ALA A 25 7.71 35.74 -9.07
C ALA A 25 9.10 35.15 -9.33
N ILE A 26 9.44 34.06 -8.62
CA ILE A 26 10.47 33.15 -9.07
C ILE A 26 9.81 32.40 -10.22
N ASP A 27 10.30 32.63 -11.42
CA ASP A 27 9.94 31.89 -12.62
C ASP A 27 10.35 30.41 -12.44
N THR A 28 9.46 29.59 -11.88
CA THR A 28 9.66 28.15 -11.67
C THR A 28 8.71 27.28 -12.49
N SER A 29 8.15 27.82 -13.57
CA SER A 29 7.08 27.15 -14.32
C SER A 29 7.52 25.91 -15.09
N ASP A 30 8.83 25.72 -15.36
CA ASP A 30 9.28 24.70 -16.34
C ASP A 30 10.12 23.54 -15.73
N ASP A 31 10.49 23.63 -14.45
CA ASP A 31 11.40 22.64 -13.83
C ASP A 31 10.67 21.51 -13.08
N TRP A 32 9.51 21.81 -12.49
CA TRP A 32 8.72 20.80 -11.76
C TRP A 32 8.17 19.69 -12.66
N GLY A 33 7.99 19.95 -13.96
CA GLY A 33 7.57 18.94 -14.92
C GLY A 33 8.59 17.81 -15.13
N LYS A 34 9.87 18.05 -14.81
CA LYS A 34 10.98 17.08 -14.98
C LYS A 34 11.44 16.45 -13.66
N ALA A 35 11.04 17.02 -12.52
CA ALA A 35 11.41 16.50 -11.21
C ALA A 35 10.89 15.08 -11.00
N LYS A 36 11.79 14.18 -10.59
CA LYS A 36 11.50 12.79 -10.25
C LYS A 36 11.80 12.56 -8.77
N LEU A 37 10.87 11.92 -8.07
CA LEU A 37 11.01 11.43 -6.72
C LEU A 37 11.14 9.91 -6.75
N TYR A 38 12.11 9.36 -6.04
CA TYR A 38 12.24 7.92 -5.80
C TYR A 38 11.96 7.69 -4.32
N TYR A 39 10.84 7.06 -4.00
CA TYR A 39 10.45 6.80 -2.61
C TYR A 39 10.50 5.29 -2.32
N PRO A 40 11.15 4.79 -1.25
CA PRO A 40 11.96 5.46 -0.22
C PRO A 40 13.11 6.35 -0.67
N SER A 41 13.86 5.83 -1.62
CA SER A 41 15.15 6.34 -2.10
C SER A 41 15.50 5.59 -3.38
N ARG A 42 16.40 6.13 -4.20
CA ARG A 42 16.82 5.52 -5.47
C ARG A 42 17.42 4.11 -5.30
N ASP A 43 18.10 3.87 -4.19
CA ASP A 43 18.79 2.60 -3.93
C ASP A 43 17.88 1.52 -3.33
N ASP A 44 16.63 1.86 -3.02
CA ASP A 44 15.68 0.88 -2.48
C ASP A 44 15.12 0.01 -3.63
N PRO A 45 15.26 -1.33 -3.56
CA PRO A 45 14.80 -2.23 -4.61
C PRO A 45 13.28 -2.23 -4.79
N GLU A 46 12.53 -1.78 -3.79
CA GLU A 46 11.07 -1.63 -3.85
C GLU A 46 10.64 -0.18 -4.10
N SER A 47 11.58 0.70 -4.48
CA SER A 47 11.28 2.11 -4.73
C SER A 47 10.24 2.34 -5.82
N VAL A 48 9.40 3.35 -5.60
CA VAL A 48 8.45 3.86 -6.58
C VAL A 48 8.99 5.17 -7.11
N GLU A 49 9.12 5.23 -8.44
CA GLU A 49 9.41 6.46 -9.17
C GLU A 49 8.11 7.26 -9.36
N LEU A 50 8.15 8.53 -9.00
CA LEU A 50 7.03 9.47 -9.08
C LEU A 50 7.51 10.70 -9.84
N SER A 51 6.69 11.18 -10.76
CA SER A 51 6.83 12.52 -11.35
C SER A 51 5.91 13.49 -10.66
N TYR A 52 6.19 14.79 -10.79
CA TYR A 52 5.24 15.80 -10.30
C TYR A 52 3.86 15.70 -10.98
N CYS A 53 3.82 15.24 -12.23
CA CYS A 53 2.57 15.03 -12.96
C CYS A 53 1.69 13.95 -12.34
N ASP A 54 2.25 12.97 -11.63
CA ASP A 54 1.47 11.92 -10.94
C ASP A 54 0.61 12.51 -9.82
N ILE A 55 1.05 13.61 -9.19
CA ILE A 55 0.28 14.31 -8.15
C ILE A 55 -1.04 14.86 -8.68
N LYS A 56 -1.14 15.13 -10.00
CA LYS A 56 -2.39 15.63 -10.61
C LYS A 56 -3.57 14.69 -10.40
N CYS A 57 -3.34 13.38 -10.21
CA CYS A 57 -4.41 12.43 -9.94
C CYS A 57 -5.00 12.56 -8.53
N LEU A 58 -4.38 13.38 -7.66
CA LEU A 58 -4.89 13.75 -6.33
C LEU A 58 -5.73 15.03 -6.36
N GLU A 59 -5.88 15.69 -7.51
CA GLU A 59 -6.83 16.80 -7.64
C GLU A 59 -8.28 16.33 -7.45
N PRO A 60 -9.22 17.24 -7.13
CA PRO A 60 -10.62 16.91 -6.99
C PRO A 60 -11.15 16.16 -8.21
N GLN A 61 -11.97 15.13 -7.95
CA GLN A 61 -12.66 14.35 -8.98
C GLN A 61 -11.75 13.53 -9.92
N GLN A 62 -10.49 13.29 -9.54
CA GLN A 62 -9.56 12.47 -10.31
C GLN A 62 -9.40 11.06 -9.72
N TYR A 63 -9.25 10.07 -10.60
CA TYR A 63 -8.95 8.69 -10.23
C TYR A 63 -7.49 8.53 -9.85
N LEU A 64 -7.18 7.75 -8.81
CA LEU A 64 -5.79 7.49 -8.45
C LEU A 64 -5.07 6.60 -9.46
N SER A 65 -3.82 6.96 -9.76
CA SER A 65 -2.92 6.17 -10.58
C SER A 65 -2.15 5.14 -9.75
N SER A 66 -1.63 4.10 -10.42
CA SER A 66 -0.81 3.08 -9.76
C SER A 66 0.44 3.64 -9.04
N PRO A 67 1.19 4.62 -9.57
CA PRO A 67 2.30 5.24 -8.84
C PRO A 67 1.88 5.83 -7.49
N ILE A 68 0.78 6.60 -7.44
CA ILE A 68 0.29 7.19 -6.18
C ILE A 68 -0.20 6.12 -5.20
N MET A 69 -0.89 5.09 -5.70
CA MET A 69 -1.31 3.95 -4.88
C MET A 69 -0.11 3.22 -4.27
N ASN A 70 0.90 2.88 -5.09
CA ASN A 70 2.09 2.15 -4.63
C ASN A 70 2.96 2.99 -3.68
N PHE A 71 3.07 4.30 -3.91
CA PHE A 71 3.70 5.22 -2.98
C PHE A 71 3.07 5.12 -1.58
N TYR A 72 1.75 5.24 -1.49
CA TYR A 72 1.09 5.25 -0.19
C TYR A 72 1.13 3.87 0.48
N ILE A 73 1.09 2.78 -0.29
CA ILE A 73 1.33 1.43 0.23
C ILE A 73 2.72 1.33 0.88
N LEU A 74 3.78 1.81 0.21
CA LEU A 74 5.13 1.85 0.79
C LEU A 74 5.22 2.76 2.01
N TYR A 75 4.50 3.88 2.00
CA TYR A 75 4.41 4.78 3.16
C TYR A 75 3.81 4.07 4.38
N LEU A 76 2.73 3.30 4.21
CA LEU A 76 2.12 2.51 5.29
C LEU A 76 3.04 1.38 5.81
N GLN A 77 3.90 0.81 4.95
CA GLN A 77 4.82 -0.25 5.32
C GLN A 77 6.01 0.21 6.19
N ARG A 78 6.44 1.46 6.05
CA ARG A 78 7.68 1.94 6.69
C ARG A 78 7.66 1.92 8.22
N PRO A 79 6.62 2.44 8.89
CA PRO A 79 6.54 2.35 10.35
C PRO A 79 6.55 0.89 10.85
N LEU A 80 5.94 -0.03 10.09
CA LEU A 80 5.89 -1.47 10.41
C LEU A 80 7.28 -2.14 10.34
N SER A 81 8.20 -1.58 9.56
CA SER A 81 9.56 -2.10 9.39
C SER A 81 10.51 -1.64 10.51
N SER A 82 10.21 -0.50 11.14
CA SER A 82 11.07 0.12 12.17
C SER A 82 10.81 -0.45 13.58
N ALA A 83 9.59 -0.92 13.83
CA ALA A 83 9.25 -1.68 15.03
C ALA A 83 9.58 -3.16 14.79
N ASN A 84 10.78 -3.60 15.20
CA ASN A 84 11.40 -4.94 15.05
C ASN A 84 10.55 -6.21 15.28
N LYS A 85 9.25 -6.09 15.59
CA LYS A 85 8.28 -7.17 15.78
C LYS A 85 7.30 -7.38 14.61
N ILE A 86 7.03 -6.37 13.76
CA ILE A 86 5.88 -6.39 12.82
C ILE A 86 6.27 -6.67 11.36
N ARG A 87 7.56 -6.52 11.01
CA ARG A 87 8.09 -6.75 9.64
C ARG A 87 7.74 -8.13 9.05
N GLY A 88 7.53 -9.12 9.92
CA GLY A 88 7.17 -10.48 9.52
C GLY A 88 5.70 -10.67 9.17
N GLU A 89 4.80 -9.84 9.69
CA GLU A 89 3.37 -10.16 9.74
C GLU A 89 2.56 -9.66 8.55
N TYR A 90 3.01 -8.59 7.89
CA TYR A 90 2.30 -7.98 6.78
C TYR A 90 3.09 -8.18 5.49
N TYR A 91 2.36 -8.42 4.39
CA TYR A 91 2.92 -8.41 3.04
C TYR A 91 1.97 -7.66 2.12
N PHE A 92 2.47 -6.74 1.32
CA PHE A 92 1.64 -6.00 0.38
C PHE A 92 2.17 -6.22 -1.02
N PHE A 93 1.29 -6.67 -1.89
CA PHE A 93 1.58 -6.62 -3.31
C PHE A 93 1.39 -5.21 -3.84
N ASN A 94 2.23 -4.82 -4.79
CA ASN A 94 1.98 -3.63 -5.59
C ASN A 94 0.73 -3.83 -6.46
N THR A 95 0.22 -2.73 -7.01
CA THR A 95 -1.04 -2.69 -7.75
C THR A 95 -1.07 -3.48 -9.06
N TYR A 96 0.09 -3.89 -9.59
CA TYR A 96 0.19 -4.60 -10.87
C TYR A 96 0.08 -6.13 -10.72
N PHE A 97 0.22 -6.64 -9.49
CA PHE A 97 0.28 -8.08 -9.23
C PHE A 97 -1.02 -8.79 -9.63
N TYR A 98 -2.17 -8.29 -9.17
CA TYR A 98 -3.44 -8.99 -9.33
C TYR A 98 -3.82 -9.20 -10.79
N GLY A 99 -3.63 -8.20 -11.66
CA GLY A 99 -3.90 -8.34 -13.09
C GLY A 99 -3.04 -9.44 -13.74
N LYS A 100 -1.77 -9.56 -13.32
CA LYS A 100 -0.88 -10.64 -13.78
C LYS A 100 -1.23 -11.99 -13.20
N LEU A 101 -1.72 -12.03 -11.97
CA LEU A 101 -2.23 -13.24 -11.33
C LEU A 101 -3.46 -13.77 -12.06
N GLU A 102 -4.45 -12.91 -12.30
CA GLU A 102 -5.64 -13.28 -13.03
C GLU A 102 -5.31 -13.79 -14.44
N GLU A 103 -4.43 -13.08 -15.16
CA GLU A 103 -3.93 -13.48 -16.47
C GLU A 103 -3.30 -14.90 -16.44
N ALA A 104 -2.50 -15.20 -15.42
CA ALA A 104 -1.85 -16.49 -15.25
C ALA A 104 -2.81 -17.63 -14.88
N LEU A 105 -3.94 -17.33 -14.24
CA LEU A 105 -4.88 -18.35 -13.77
C LEU A 105 -6.05 -18.59 -14.73
N LEU A 106 -6.56 -17.54 -15.38
CA LEU A 106 -7.77 -17.59 -16.22
C LEU A 106 -7.51 -17.79 -17.71
N LYS A 107 -6.36 -17.35 -18.26
CA LYS A 107 -6.09 -17.62 -19.70
C LYS A 107 -5.98 -19.13 -19.96
N LYS A 108 -6.39 -19.56 -21.15
CA LYS A 108 -6.23 -20.95 -21.64
C LYS A 108 -4.76 -21.30 -21.86
N GLY A 109 -4.43 -22.58 -21.83
CA GLY A 109 -3.06 -23.09 -21.99
C GLY A 109 -2.42 -23.50 -20.66
N ASP A 110 -1.10 -23.71 -20.67
CA ASP A 110 -0.37 -24.22 -19.52
C ASP A 110 -0.39 -23.23 -18.34
N ARG A 111 -1.25 -23.53 -17.35
CA ARG A 111 -1.39 -22.76 -16.11
C ARG A 111 -0.15 -22.87 -15.22
N PHE A 112 0.43 -24.07 -15.13
CA PHE A 112 1.54 -24.35 -14.22
C PHE A 112 2.76 -23.51 -14.58
N SER A 113 3.17 -23.52 -15.86
CA SER A 113 4.30 -22.72 -16.33
C SER A 113 4.10 -21.20 -16.14
N ARG A 114 2.89 -20.69 -16.39
CA ARG A 114 2.58 -19.27 -16.18
C ARG A 114 2.63 -18.89 -14.71
N PHE A 115 2.04 -19.70 -13.83
CA PHE A 115 2.07 -19.48 -12.39
C PHE A 115 3.52 -19.51 -11.86
N GLN A 116 4.32 -20.48 -12.28
CA GLN A 116 5.72 -20.59 -11.89
C GLN A 116 6.53 -19.34 -12.27
N LYS A 117 6.31 -18.78 -13.46
CA LYS A 117 6.92 -17.50 -13.88
C LYS A 117 6.45 -16.31 -13.06
N LEU A 118 5.22 -16.35 -12.55
CA LEU A 118 4.65 -15.30 -11.72
C LEU A 118 5.23 -15.31 -10.30
N ARG A 119 5.68 -16.46 -9.78
CA ARG A 119 6.30 -16.59 -8.45
C ARG A 119 7.49 -15.66 -8.21
N ARG A 120 8.12 -15.13 -9.26
CA ARG A 120 9.16 -14.10 -9.14
C ARG A 120 8.71 -12.87 -8.34
N TRP A 121 7.41 -12.58 -8.32
CA TRP A 121 6.80 -11.43 -7.65
C TRP A 121 6.79 -11.52 -6.12
N TRP A 122 6.99 -12.72 -5.55
CA TRP A 122 7.16 -12.94 -4.11
C TRP A 122 8.35 -13.86 -3.83
N LYS A 123 9.38 -13.80 -4.69
CA LYS A 123 10.57 -14.63 -4.55
C LYS A 123 11.28 -14.30 -3.23
N GLY A 124 11.57 -15.34 -2.45
CA GLY A 124 12.22 -15.19 -1.14
C GLY A 124 11.26 -14.85 0.00
N VAL A 125 9.96 -14.76 -0.27
CA VAL A 125 8.93 -14.54 0.74
C VAL A 125 8.07 -15.78 0.90
N ASN A 126 8.01 -16.33 2.11
CA ASN A 126 7.01 -17.34 2.46
C ASN A 126 5.72 -16.63 2.86
N ILE A 127 4.74 -16.60 1.96
CA ILE A 127 3.47 -15.90 2.19
C ILE A 127 2.63 -16.53 3.32
N PHE A 128 2.83 -17.83 3.62
CA PHE A 128 2.11 -18.52 4.69
C PHE A 128 2.70 -18.28 6.08
N GLU A 129 3.80 -17.53 6.17
CA GLU A 129 4.35 -17.03 7.44
C GLU A 129 3.86 -15.62 7.77
N LYS A 130 3.06 -15.00 6.89
CA LYS A 130 2.50 -13.65 7.08
C LYS A 130 1.16 -13.76 7.81
N ALA A 131 0.83 -12.84 8.71
CA ALA A 131 -0.55 -12.66 9.19
C ALA A 131 -1.48 -12.18 8.09
N TYR A 132 -1.03 -11.17 7.34
CA TYR A 132 -1.88 -10.43 6.43
C TYR A 132 -1.19 -10.21 5.10
N ILE A 133 -1.91 -10.49 4.01
CA ILE A 133 -1.48 -10.21 2.65
C ILE A 133 -2.47 -9.25 2.00
N PHE A 134 -2.00 -8.08 1.57
CA PHE A 134 -2.79 -7.07 0.89
C PHE A 134 -2.59 -7.16 -0.61
N VAL A 135 -3.69 -7.21 -1.34
CA VAL A 135 -3.72 -7.30 -2.80
C VAL A 135 -4.65 -6.21 -3.33
N PRO A 136 -4.12 -5.04 -3.74
CA PRO A 136 -4.88 -4.06 -4.49
C PRO A 136 -5.36 -4.66 -5.81
N ILE A 137 -6.60 -4.34 -6.19
CA ILE A 137 -7.22 -4.84 -7.40
C ILE A 137 -7.67 -3.63 -8.23
N HIS A 138 -7.17 -3.55 -9.45
CA HIS A 138 -7.55 -2.54 -10.43
C HIS A 138 -8.09 -3.21 -11.69
N ARG A 139 -9.36 -2.98 -11.99
CA ARG A 139 -10.00 -3.36 -13.26
C ARG A 139 -11.06 -2.33 -13.62
N ASP A 140 -11.29 -2.15 -14.92
CA ASP A 140 -12.38 -1.32 -15.44
C ASP A 140 -12.48 0.06 -14.77
N LEU A 141 -11.31 0.71 -14.57
CA LEU A 141 -11.14 2.02 -13.91
C LEU A 141 -11.57 2.07 -12.43
N HIS A 142 -11.74 0.92 -11.79
CA HIS A 142 -12.19 0.79 -10.41
C HIS A 142 -11.15 0.09 -9.52
N TRP A 143 -11.00 0.60 -8.30
CA TRP A 143 -10.12 0.04 -7.28
C TRP A 143 -10.91 -0.68 -6.20
N SER A 144 -10.44 -1.86 -5.81
CA SER A 144 -10.91 -2.60 -4.63
C SER A 144 -9.73 -3.29 -3.95
N LEU A 145 -9.98 -3.96 -2.82
CA LEU A 145 -8.93 -4.59 -2.03
C LEU A 145 -9.30 -6.02 -1.68
N ALA A 146 -8.37 -6.95 -1.88
CA ALA A 146 -8.40 -8.24 -1.22
C ALA A 146 -7.38 -8.27 -0.07
N ILE A 147 -7.79 -8.84 1.08
CA ILE A 147 -6.93 -9.08 2.23
C ILE A 147 -6.98 -10.57 2.56
N VAL A 148 -5.84 -11.25 2.59
CA VAL A 148 -5.73 -12.62 3.08
C VAL A 148 -5.26 -12.59 4.52
N SER A 149 -6.02 -13.19 5.42
CA SER A 149 -5.60 -13.46 6.79
C SER A 149 -5.15 -14.92 6.89
N ILE A 150 -3.91 -15.15 7.27
CA ILE A 150 -3.37 -16.49 7.54
C ILE A 150 -3.38 -16.73 9.06
N PRO A 151 -4.00 -17.82 9.53
CA PRO A 151 -3.99 -18.19 10.95
C PRO A 151 -2.61 -18.68 11.40
N PRO A 152 -2.32 -18.70 12.71
CA PRO A 152 -1.16 -19.40 13.26
C PRO A 152 -1.10 -20.86 12.81
N LYS A 153 0.10 -21.43 12.72
CA LYS A 153 0.29 -22.84 12.33
C LYS A 153 -0.31 -23.83 13.32
N GLU A 154 -0.41 -23.41 14.58
CA GLU A 154 -0.87 -24.18 15.72
C GLU A 154 -2.38 -24.10 15.95
N ASP A 155 -3.11 -23.28 15.17
CA ASP A 155 -4.56 -23.13 15.23
C ASP A 155 -5.21 -23.99 14.14
N ASP A 156 -6.27 -24.75 14.46
CA ASP A 156 -7.07 -25.51 13.48
C ASP A 156 -7.91 -24.60 12.56
N SER A 157 -7.80 -23.28 12.74
CA SER A 157 -8.43 -22.28 11.90
C SER A 157 -7.87 -22.29 10.47
N CYS A 158 -8.68 -21.85 9.51
CA CYS A 158 -8.29 -21.75 8.12
C CYS A 158 -8.04 -20.30 7.68
N PRO A 159 -7.31 -20.09 6.56
CA PRO A 159 -7.18 -18.76 5.98
C PRO A 159 -8.53 -18.14 5.63
N ILE A 160 -8.60 -16.81 5.77
CA ILE A 160 -9.78 -16.01 5.42
C ILE A 160 -9.38 -15.01 4.34
N ILE A 161 -10.08 -15.01 3.21
CA ILE A 161 -9.94 -14.00 2.15
C ILE A 161 -11.10 -13.01 2.28
N LEU A 162 -10.77 -11.76 2.48
CA LEU A 162 -11.70 -10.63 2.52
C LEU A 162 -11.66 -9.90 1.18
N HIS A 163 -12.82 -9.46 0.68
CA HIS A 163 -12.92 -8.51 -0.42
C HIS A 163 -13.66 -7.26 0.05
N LEU A 164 -13.03 -6.11 -0.13
CA LEU A 164 -13.51 -4.79 0.29
C LEU A 164 -13.65 -3.92 -0.97
N ASP A 165 -14.85 -3.43 -1.22
CA ASP A 165 -15.19 -2.61 -2.39
C ASP A 165 -16.14 -1.48 -1.96
N SER A 166 -15.71 -0.23 -2.15
CA SER A 166 -16.44 0.98 -1.75
C SER A 166 -17.60 1.35 -2.69
N LEU A 167 -17.67 0.74 -3.88
CA LEU A 167 -18.76 0.92 -4.85
C LEU A 167 -19.50 -0.39 -5.17
N SER A 168 -18.97 -1.53 -4.72
CA SER A 168 -19.51 -2.86 -5.02
C SER A 168 -19.62 -3.14 -6.53
N LEU A 169 -18.68 -2.63 -7.33
CA LEU A 169 -18.68 -2.79 -8.80
C LEU A 169 -17.98 -4.07 -9.24
N HIS A 170 -16.96 -4.51 -8.50
CA HIS A 170 -16.28 -5.75 -8.86
C HIS A 170 -17.08 -6.99 -8.49
N ASN A 171 -16.94 -8.03 -9.31
CA ASN A 171 -17.45 -9.36 -8.97
C ASN A 171 -16.59 -9.98 -7.85
N SER A 172 -17.05 -9.83 -6.61
CA SER A 172 -16.38 -10.39 -5.41
C SER A 172 -16.10 -11.87 -5.53
N LYS A 173 -17.04 -12.67 -6.08
CA LYS A 173 -16.87 -14.12 -6.20
C LYS A 173 -15.67 -14.45 -7.09
N GLN A 174 -15.55 -13.81 -8.25
CA GLN A 174 -14.41 -13.99 -9.15
C GLN A 174 -13.09 -13.60 -8.47
N ILE A 175 -13.05 -12.46 -7.76
CA ILE A 175 -11.86 -12.02 -7.03
C ILE A 175 -11.44 -13.05 -5.99
N LEU A 176 -12.37 -13.46 -5.14
CA LEU A 176 -12.15 -14.42 -4.06
C LEU A 176 -11.72 -15.78 -4.63
N ASP A 177 -12.25 -16.20 -5.78
CA ASP A 177 -11.85 -17.42 -6.47
C ASP A 177 -10.43 -17.34 -7.05
N VAL A 178 -10.03 -16.20 -7.64
CA VAL A 178 -8.67 -15.98 -8.15
C VAL A 178 -7.65 -16.01 -7.00
N ILE A 179 -7.91 -15.31 -5.89
CA ILE A 179 -7.02 -15.32 -4.72
C ILE A 179 -6.98 -16.72 -4.06
N HIS A 180 -8.09 -17.44 -4.03
CA HIS A 180 -8.10 -18.82 -3.56
C HIS A 180 -7.24 -19.75 -4.43
N CYS A 181 -7.35 -19.63 -5.75
CA CYS A 181 -6.50 -20.37 -6.69
C CYS A 181 -5.03 -20.04 -6.49
N TYR A 182 -4.69 -18.76 -6.26
CA TYR A 182 -3.33 -18.33 -5.94
C TYR A 182 -2.75 -19.06 -4.73
N LEU A 183 -3.46 -19.04 -3.60
CA LEU A 183 -3.02 -19.70 -2.37
C LEU A 183 -2.91 -21.22 -2.57
N THR A 184 -3.85 -21.81 -3.32
CA THR A 184 -3.84 -23.24 -3.64
C THR A 184 -2.63 -23.65 -4.47
N GLU A 185 -2.31 -22.90 -5.52
CA GLU A 185 -1.18 -23.20 -6.40
C GLU A 185 0.16 -22.95 -5.70
N GLU A 186 0.27 -21.91 -4.87
CA GLU A 186 1.48 -21.68 -4.07
C GLU A 186 1.69 -22.80 -3.05
N TRP A 187 0.62 -23.25 -2.38
CA TRP A 187 0.69 -24.36 -1.43
C TRP A 187 1.18 -25.65 -2.10
N LYS A 188 0.61 -26.01 -3.26
CA LYS A 188 1.06 -27.17 -4.05
C LYS A 188 2.53 -27.05 -4.43
N PHE A 189 2.95 -25.87 -4.87
CA PHE A 189 4.35 -25.64 -5.24
C PHE A 189 5.28 -25.85 -4.03
N MET A 190 4.95 -25.26 -2.89
CA MET A 190 5.75 -25.38 -1.67
C MET A 190 5.86 -26.82 -1.19
N LYS A 191 4.79 -27.61 -1.28
CA LYS A 191 4.82 -29.05 -0.99
C LYS A 191 5.79 -29.81 -1.90
N ILE A 192 5.70 -29.60 -3.21
CA ILE A 192 6.59 -30.25 -4.19
C ILE A 192 8.04 -29.88 -3.92
N ALA A 193 8.32 -28.59 -3.71
CA ALA A 193 9.67 -28.09 -3.43
C ALA A 193 10.25 -28.56 -2.08
N SER A 194 9.39 -28.85 -1.09
CA SER A 194 9.78 -29.30 0.25
C SER A 194 9.85 -30.83 0.41
N SER A 195 9.69 -31.61 -0.68
CA SER A 195 9.66 -33.08 -0.68
C SER A 195 10.93 -33.79 -0.17
N ASN A 196 11.94 -33.06 0.33
CA ASN A 196 13.10 -33.60 1.05
C ASN A 196 13.03 -33.40 2.58
N ILE A 197 11.93 -32.89 3.14
CA ILE A 197 11.77 -32.73 4.60
C ILE A 197 10.42 -33.32 5.03
N PRO A 198 10.39 -34.25 6.01
CA PRO A 198 9.16 -34.88 6.46
C PRO A 198 8.42 -33.94 7.42
N ILE A 199 7.71 -32.95 6.90
CA ILE A 199 6.81 -32.13 7.71
C ILE A 199 5.46 -32.88 7.79
N SER A 200 5.26 -33.57 8.91
CA SER A 200 3.99 -34.19 9.30
C SER A 200 3.06 -33.13 9.87
N ASP A 201 2.37 -32.37 9.01
CA ASP A 201 1.30 -31.45 9.42
C ASP A 201 -0.02 -31.82 8.73
N LYS A 202 -0.70 -32.84 9.27
CA LYS A 202 -1.97 -33.40 8.75
C LYS A 202 -3.11 -32.37 8.63
N ILE A 203 -3.01 -31.22 9.28
CA ILE A 203 -3.99 -30.11 9.21
C ILE A 203 -3.70 -29.20 8.02
N TRP A 204 -2.43 -28.96 7.73
CA TRP A 204 -1.99 -28.14 6.60
C TRP A 204 -2.10 -28.88 5.26
N ASP A 205 -2.22 -30.20 5.29
CA ASP A 205 -2.41 -30.99 4.08
C ASP A 205 -3.69 -30.66 3.29
N GLU A 206 -4.71 -30.11 3.97
CA GLU A 206 -6.02 -29.73 3.42
C GLU A 206 -6.21 -28.20 3.22
N VAL A 207 -5.19 -27.37 3.41
CA VAL A 207 -5.27 -25.89 3.27
C VAL A 207 -5.96 -25.42 1.97
N PRO A 208 -5.75 -26.07 0.79
CA PRO A 208 -6.47 -25.74 -0.44
C PRO A 208 -7.99 -25.97 -0.41
N LEU A 209 -8.54 -26.63 0.61
CA LEU A 209 -9.93 -27.10 0.63
C LEU A 209 -10.83 -26.34 1.62
N LYS A 210 -10.25 -25.55 2.55
CA LYS A 210 -11.02 -24.90 3.63
C LYS A 210 -10.79 -23.40 3.74
N ILE A 211 -10.58 -22.66 2.65
CA ILE A 211 -10.42 -21.19 2.74
C ILE A 211 -11.77 -20.49 2.85
N ASP A 212 -11.95 -19.68 3.89
CA ASP A 212 -13.12 -18.83 4.03
C ASP A 212 -13.05 -17.63 3.09
N LYS A 213 -14.14 -17.35 2.41
CA LYS A 213 -14.27 -16.21 1.50
C LYS A 213 -15.36 -15.29 2.01
N LYS A 214 -15.05 -14.00 2.18
CA LYS A 214 -15.98 -13.01 2.70
C LYS A 214 -15.90 -11.72 1.91
N GLU A 215 -17.03 -11.32 1.35
CA GLU A 215 -17.25 -9.94 0.93
C GLU A 215 -17.64 -9.13 2.17
N ILE A 216 -16.92 -8.04 2.43
CA ILE A 216 -17.15 -7.17 3.56
C ILE A 216 -17.97 -5.96 3.11
N LYS A 217 -19.09 -5.72 3.79
CA LYS A 217 -19.93 -4.53 3.57
C LYS A 217 -19.32 -3.32 4.24
N VAL A 218 -18.26 -2.79 3.64
CA VAL A 218 -17.52 -1.60 4.08
C VAL A 218 -18.33 -0.31 3.88
N PRO A 219 -17.96 0.82 4.51
CA PRO A 219 -18.52 2.13 4.19
C PRO A 219 -18.40 2.40 2.69
N GLN A 220 -19.52 2.75 2.05
CA GLN A 220 -19.57 2.99 0.61
C GLN A 220 -19.30 4.46 0.32
N GLN A 221 -18.57 4.73 -0.76
CA GLN A 221 -18.35 6.08 -1.25
C GLN A 221 -19.58 6.58 -2.01
N LYS A 222 -19.76 7.91 -2.07
CA LYS A 222 -20.88 8.55 -2.78
C LYS A 222 -20.49 9.07 -4.17
N ASN A 223 -19.19 9.12 -4.46
CA ASN A 223 -18.64 9.61 -5.72
C ASN A 223 -17.99 8.48 -6.53
N GLU A 224 -17.58 8.74 -7.77
CA GLU A 224 -17.02 7.70 -8.65
C GLU A 224 -15.48 7.62 -8.61
N TYR A 225 -14.80 8.64 -8.09
CA TYR A 225 -13.36 8.85 -8.26
C TYR A 225 -12.49 8.52 -7.04
N ASP A 226 -13.08 8.32 -5.86
CA ASP A 226 -12.36 8.03 -4.61
C ASP A 226 -12.11 6.54 -4.36
N CYS A 227 -12.40 5.62 -5.29
CA CYS A 227 -12.24 4.18 -5.02
C CYS A 227 -10.80 3.80 -4.62
N GLY A 228 -9.79 4.42 -5.24
CA GLY A 228 -8.40 4.25 -4.83
C GLY A 228 -8.10 4.82 -3.44
N ILE A 229 -8.70 5.97 -3.10
CA ILE A 229 -8.59 6.59 -1.78
C ILE A 229 -9.20 5.69 -0.70
N PHE A 230 -10.37 5.11 -0.96
CA PHE A 230 -11.01 4.16 -0.05
C PHE A 230 -10.16 2.90 0.14
N VAL A 231 -9.55 2.36 -0.92
CA VAL A 231 -8.63 1.22 -0.79
C VAL A 231 -7.45 1.53 0.12
N LEU A 232 -6.80 2.68 -0.05
CA LEU A 232 -5.69 3.09 0.80
C LEU A 232 -6.13 3.32 2.26
N TYR A 233 -7.31 3.90 2.45
CA TYR A 233 -7.87 4.11 3.78
C TYR A 233 -8.30 2.80 4.46
N PHE A 234 -8.82 1.81 3.71
CA PHE A 234 -9.06 0.46 4.22
C PHE A 234 -7.78 -0.17 4.75
N MET A 235 -6.66 -0.03 4.03
CA MET A 235 -5.36 -0.54 4.47
C MET A 235 -4.91 0.13 5.77
N GLU A 236 -4.94 1.47 5.83
CA GLU A 236 -4.56 2.25 7.01
C GLU A 236 -5.37 1.84 8.24
N ARG A 237 -6.70 1.82 8.12
CA ARG A 237 -7.60 1.44 9.21
C ARG A 237 -7.48 -0.02 9.61
N PHE A 238 -7.21 -0.92 8.65
CA PHE A 238 -7.00 -2.33 8.95
C PHE A 238 -5.70 -2.52 9.74
N ILE A 239 -4.60 -1.87 9.34
CA ILE A 239 -3.32 -1.95 10.05
C ILE A 239 -3.47 -1.43 11.49
N GLU A 240 -4.22 -0.36 11.70
CA GLU A 240 -4.43 0.25 13.03
C GLU A 240 -5.36 -0.55 13.94
N GLY A 241 -6.35 -1.25 13.37
CA GLY A 241 -7.45 -1.85 14.12
C GLY A 241 -7.49 -3.38 14.14
N ALA A 242 -6.81 -4.05 13.22
CA ALA A 242 -6.83 -5.51 13.15
C ALA A 242 -6.12 -6.14 14.35
N PRO A 243 -6.61 -7.28 14.86
CA PRO A 243 -5.86 -8.08 15.83
C PRO A 243 -4.57 -8.61 15.18
N GLU A 244 -3.68 -9.21 15.97
CA GLU A 244 -2.47 -9.86 15.43
C GLU A 244 -2.81 -11.02 14.47
N ARG A 245 -3.91 -11.73 14.75
CA ARG A 245 -4.45 -12.81 13.92
C ARG A 245 -5.97 -12.72 13.90
N LEU A 246 -6.54 -12.55 12.70
CA LEU A 246 -7.97 -12.33 12.54
C LEU A 246 -8.74 -13.64 12.68
N LYS A 247 -9.79 -13.65 13.50
CA LYS A 247 -10.75 -14.75 13.60
C LYS A 247 -12.09 -14.34 13.03
N ARG A 248 -12.95 -15.33 12.72
CA ARG A 248 -14.29 -15.09 12.15
C ARG A 248 -15.15 -14.10 12.97
N LYS A 249 -15.05 -14.15 14.29
CA LYS A 249 -15.80 -13.24 15.21
C LYS A 249 -15.39 -11.78 15.07
N ASP A 250 -14.13 -11.53 14.68
CA ASP A 250 -13.55 -10.20 14.59
C ASP A 250 -14.02 -9.47 13.32
N LEU A 251 -14.52 -10.19 12.31
CA LEU A 251 -14.99 -9.61 11.04
C LEU A 251 -16.07 -8.54 11.20
N SER A 252 -16.81 -8.57 12.31
CA SER A 252 -17.81 -7.56 12.65
C SER A 252 -17.21 -6.14 12.81
N MET A 253 -15.90 -6.02 13.03
CA MET A 253 -15.21 -4.74 13.19
C MET A 253 -15.06 -3.93 11.89
N PHE A 254 -15.19 -4.58 10.72
CA PHE A 254 -14.92 -3.98 9.39
C PHE A 254 -16.19 -3.66 8.58
N GLY A 255 -17.34 -3.54 9.25
CA GLY A 255 -18.65 -3.35 8.60
C GLY A 255 -18.92 -1.93 8.09
N SER A 256 -20.20 -1.66 7.78
CA SER A 256 -20.61 -0.41 7.10
C SER A 256 -20.47 0.85 7.97
N GLN A 257 -20.22 0.67 9.26
CA GLN A 257 -19.99 1.73 10.25
C GLN A 257 -18.52 1.80 10.69
N TRP A 258 -17.61 1.18 9.95
CA TRP A 258 -16.19 1.11 10.33
C TRP A 258 -15.53 2.49 10.42
N PHE A 259 -15.95 3.43 9.58
CA PHE A 259 -15.53 4.83 9.58
C PHE A 259 -16.52 5.69 8.79
N GLN A 260 -16.43 7.02 8.89
CA GLN A 260 -17.23 7.91 8.06
C GLN A 260 -16.60 8.06 6.66
N PRO A 261 -17.37 7.94 5.56
CA PRO A 261 -16.86 8.11 4.19
C PRO A 261 -16.04 9.38 3.97
N GLU A 262 -16.38 10.45 4.68
CA GLU A 262 -15.71 11.74 4.63
C GLU A 262 -14.26 11.67 5.17
N ASP A 263 -14.01 10.80 6.16
CA ASP A 263 -12.65 10.55 6.69
C ASP A 263 -11.76 9.89 5.63
N ALA A 264 -12.33 8.96 4.86
CA ALA A 264 -11.64 8.34 3.74
C ALA A 264 -11.37 9.37 2.65
N SER A 265 -12.36 10.15 2.20
CA SER A 265 -12.14 11.19 1.18
C SER A 265 -11.11 12.25 1.62
N ALA A 266 -11.03 12.58 2.91
CA ALA A 266 -10.03 13.51 3.45
C ALA A 266 -8.58 12.99 3.29
N LEU A 267 -8.39 11.67 3.16
CA LEU A 267 -7.08 11.08 2.89
C LEU A 267 -6.45 11.61 1.58
N ARG A 268 -7.26 12.00 0.59
CA ARG A 268 -6.76 12.57 -0.68
C ARG A 268 -5.86 13.77 -0.45
N LYS A 269 -6.31 14.71 0.39
CA LYS A 269 -5.52 15.89 0.74
C LYS A 269 -4.26 15.49 1.52
N ARG A 270 -4.38 14.57 2.48
CA ARG A 270 -3.24 14.07 3.25
C ARG A 270 -2.15 13.48 2.35
N ILE A 271 -2.51 12.64 1.37
CA ILE A 271 -1.55 12.03 0.44
C ILE A 271 -0.87 13.12 -0.41
N LYS A 272 -1.64 14.12 -0.88
CA LYS A 272 -1.11 15.26 -1.63
C LYS A 272 -0.09 16.04 -0.81
N ASP A 273 -0.45 16.41 0.41
CA ASP A 273 0.43 17.18 1.32
C ASP A 273 1.71 16.39 1.65
N LEU A 274 1.61 15.07 1.85
CA LEU A 274 2.76 14.19 2.06
C LEU A 274 3.69 14.19 0.84
N LEU A 275 3.17 13.99 -0.37
CA LEU A 275 3.97 13.96 -1.58
C LEU A 275 4.66 15.29 -1.85
N LEU A 276 3.95 16.41 -1.72
CA LEU A 276 4.54 17.74 -1.90
C LEU A 276 5.75 17.94 -0.97
N LYS A 277 5.63 17.51 0.29
CA LYS A 277 6.74 17.54 1.25
C LYS A 277 7.91 16.64 0.85
N GLU A 278 7.65 15.42 0.35
CA GLU A 278 8.71 14.52 -0.12
C GLU A 278 9.43 15.09 -1.36
N PHE A 279 8.71 15.68 -2.32
CA PHE A 279 9.30 16.36 -3.48
C PHE A 279 10.14 17.58 -3.08
N GLU A 280 9.66 18.40 -2.14
CA GLU A 280 10.42 19.53 -1.59
C GLU A 280 11.71 19.07 -0.89
N SER A 281 11.62 18.00 -0.11
CA SER A 281 12.76 17.42 0.61
C SER A 281 13.82 16.90 -0.37
N ALA A 282 13.40 16.14 -1.39
CA ALA A 282 14.29 15.64 -2.44
C ALA A 282 15.00 16.78 -3.21
N ARG A 283 14.29 17.88 -3.48
CA ARG A 283 14.89 19.06 -4.14
C ARG A 283 15.97 19.73 -3.27
N LEU A 284 15.75 19.82 -1.96
CA LEU A 284 16.72 20.39 -1.02
C LEU A 284 17.95 19.50 -0.79
N GLU A 285 17.82 18.20 -0.99
CA GLU A 285 18.95 17.26 -0.96
C GLU A 285 19.80 17.40 -2.23
N PHE A 286 19.15 17.43 -3.40
CA PHE A 286 19.83 17.62 -4.69
C PHE A 286 20.63 18.94 -4.75
N GLY A 287 20.01 20.06 -4.34
CA GLY A 287 20.72 21.35 -4.31
C GLY A 287 21.89 21.40 -3.30
N ARG A 288 21.89 20.53 -2.28
CA ARG A 288 23.01 20.40 -1.33
C ARG A 288 24.15 19.54 -1.88
N GLU A 289 23.86 18.58 -2.74
CA GLU A 289 24.88 17.77 -3.43
C GLU A 289 25.62 18.62 -4.48
N GLU A 290 24.91 19.41 -5.29
CA GLU A 290 25.55 20.31 -6.27
C GLU A 290 26.48 21.37 -5.61
N CYS A 291 26.08 21.91 -4.45
CA CYS A 291 26.92 22.85 -3.70
C CYS A 291 28.19 22.20 -3.11
N ARG A 292 28.20 20.88 -2.88
CA ARG A 292 29.36 20.14 -2.37
C ARG A 292 30.35 19.77 -3.45
N GLU A 293 29.91 19.66 -4.70
CA GLU A 293 30.75 19.30 -5.85
C GLU A 293 31.39 20.51 -6.56
N SER A 294 31.12 21.73 -6.10
CA SER A 294 31.76 22.95 -6.61
C SER A 294 33.18 23.11 -6.01
N PRO A 295 34.28 23.04 -6.80
CA PRO A 295 35.61 23.27 -6.25
C PRO A 295 35.77 24.77 -5.94
N SER A 296 36.25 25.08 -4.74
CA SER A 296 36.70 26.42 -4.38
C SER A 296 37.85 26.84 -5.32
N SER A 297 37.55 27.63 -6.35
CA SER A 297 38.58 28.36 -7.10
C SER A 297 39.05 29.56 -6.27
N SER A 298 39.79 29.27 -5.19
CA SER A 298 40.63 30.27 -4.56
C SER A 298 41.87 30.46 -5.43
N SER A 299 41.87 31.59 -6.13
CA SER A 299 43.01 32.26 -6.72
C SER A 299 44.24 32.26 -5.80
N GLU A 300 45.37 31.78 -6.32
CA GLU A 300 46.69 32.29 -5.92
C GLU A 300 47.40 32.80 -7.17
N SER A 301 47.21 34.10 -7.40
CA SER A 301 48.18 34.94 -8.09
C SER A 301 49.20 35.41 -7.06
N VAL A 302 50.45 34.93 -7.15
CA VAL A 302 51.60 35.61 -6.56
C VAL A 302 52.78 35.45 -7.51
N ASP A 303 53.14 36.59 -8.09
CA ASP A 303 54.46 37.10 -8.57
C ASP A 303 55.44 36.19 -9.34
#